data_AF-A0A968J826-F1
#
_entry.id   AF-A0A968J826-F1
#
_cell.length_a   1.000
_cell.length_b   1.000
_cell.length_c   1.000
_cell.angle_alpha   90.00
_cell.angle_beta   90.00
_cell.angle_gamma   90.00
#
_symmetry.space_group_name_H-M   'P 1'
#
loop_
_entity.id
_entity.type
_entity.pdbx_description
1 polymer ?
#
loop_
_entity_poly.entity_id
_entity_poly.type
_entity_poly.pdbx_seq_one_letter_code
_entity_poly.pdbx_strand_id
1 'polypeptide(L)' 'MTTGEKYSLPIYKASIECSKGTYIRSLINDLGENLGVGGYIKELRRVSIGSYSVKDAVSFEELVV' A
#
# COMPACT_ATOMS: atom_id res chain seq x y z
N MET A 1 -28.25 6.43 21.02
CA MET A 1 -27.35 7.13 20.09
C MET A 1 -26.66 6.07 19.25
N THR A 2 -26.77 6.23 17.94
CA THR A 2 -26.79 5.20 16.89
C THR A 2 -25.58 4.27 16.85
N THR A 3 -25.88 2.97 16.87
CA THR A 3 -25.04 1.83 16.52
C THR A 3 -24.30 2.10 15.20
N GLY A 4 -22.97 2.09 15.23
CA GLY A 4 -22.13 2.30 14.05
C GLY A 4 -22.23 1.11 13.10
N GLU A 5 -22.96 1.29 12.00
CA GLU A 5 -22.98 0.31 10.92
C GLU A 5 -21.59 0.23 10.27
N LYS A 6 -21.06 -0.98 10.16
CA LYS A 6 -19.73 -1.25 9.61
C LYS A 6 -19.83 -1.20 8.07
N TYR A 7 -19.59 -0.02 7.50
CA TYR A 7 -19.55 0.14 6.05
C TYR A 7 -18.36 -0.66 5.46
N SER A 8 -18.66 -1.64 4.60
CA SER A 8 -17.65 -2.36 3.84
C SER A 8 -17.34 -1.59 2.56
N LEU A 9 -16.29 -0.78 2.58
CA LEU A 9 -15.78 -0.12 1.38
C LEU A 9 -15.11 -1.14 0.44
N PRO A 10 -15.21 -0.96 -0.89
CA PRO A 10 -14.49 -1.80 -1.84
C PRO A 10 -12.98 -1.63 -1.65
N ILE A 11 -12.26 -2.74 -1.58
CA ILE A 11 -10.80 -2.75 -1.44
C ILE A 11 -10.20 -3.18 -2.77
N TYR A 12 -9.31 -2.34 -3.30
CA TYR A 12 -8.57 -2.63 -4.53
C TYR A 12 -7.10 -2.92 -4.21
N LYS A 13 -6.51 -3.85 -4.96
CA LYS A 13 -5.08 -4.17 -4.89
C LYS A 13 -4.42 -3.72 -6.18
N ALA A 14 -3.33 -2.98 -6.04
CA ALA A 14 -2.52 -2.51 -7.16
C ALA A 14 -1.05 -2.87 -6.94
N SER A 15 -0.35 -3.17 -8.03
CA SER A 15 1.10 -3.29 -8.07
C SER A 15 1.64 -2.08 -8.82
N ILE A 16 2.58 -1.35 -8.20
CA ILE A 16 3.10 -0.09 -8.74
C ILE A 16 4.61 -0.21 -8.86
N GLU A 17 5.11 -0.02 -10.08
CA GLU A 17 6.52 0.24 -10.34
C GLU A 17 6.74 1.75 -10.40
N CYS A 18 7.70 2.25 -9.63
CA CYS A 18 7.94 3.68 -9.54
C CYS A 18 9.42 3.98 -9.33
N SER A 19 9.82 5.20 -9.72
CA SER A 19 11.16 5.72 -9.46
C SER A 19 11.35 6.07 -7.98
N LYS A 20 12.60 6.36 -7.60
CA LYS A 20 12.93 6.87 -6.27
C LYS A 20 12.15 8.15 -5.98
N GLY A 21 11.70 8.32 -4.72
CA GLY A 21 11.00 9.52 -4.26
C GLY A 21 9.50 9.55 -4.58
N THR A 22 8.93 8.51 -5.20
CA THR A 22 7.48 8.45 -5.40
C THR A 22 6.75 8.19 -4.07
N TYR A 23 5.85 9.11 -3.71
CA TYR A 23 4.96 8.97 -2.55
C TYR A 23 3.67 8.26 -2.96
N ILE A 24 3.62 6.93 -2.76
CA ILE A 24 2.44 6.12 -3.11
C ILE A 24 1.16 6.65 -2.44
N ARG A 25 1.25 7.20 -1.22
CA ARG A 25 0.10 7.81 -0.54
C ARG A 25 -0.51 8.98 -1.30
N SER A 26 0.33 9.88 -1.81
CA SER A 26 -0.13 11.01 -2.63
C SER A 26 -0.72 10.52 -3.94
N LEU A 27 -0.08 9.55 -4.60
CA LEU A 27 -0.60 8.94 -5.82
C LEU A 27 -2.02 8.35 -5.64
N ILE A 28 -2.27 7.67 -4.51
CA ILE A 28 -3.60 7.10 -4.22
C ILE A 28 -4.62 8.19 -3.84
N ASN A 29 -4.18 9.25 -3.16
CA ASN A 29 -5.03 10.41 -2.89
C ASN A 29 -5.51 11.04 -4.21
N ASP A 30 -4.57 11.36 -5.10
CA ASP A 30 -4.85 12.00 -6.39
C ASP A 30 -5.72 11.09 -7.28
N LEU A 31 -5.49 9.77 -7.25
CA LEU A 31 -6.35 8.80 -7.93
C LEU A 31 -7.78 8.83 -7.37
N GLY A 32 -7.94 8.87 -6.05
CA GLY A 32 -9.24 8.95 -5.40
C GLY A 32 -9.98 10.25 -5.70
N GLU A 33 -9.26 11.38 -5.75
CA GLU A 33 -9.79 12.68 -6.16
C GLU A 33 -10.26 12.66 -7.61
N ASN A 34 -9.45 12.11 -8.53
CA ASN A 34 -9.80 11.98 -9.95
C ASN A 34 -11.02 11.07 -10.19
N LEU A 35 -11.25 10.09 -9.31
CA LEU A 35 -12.45 9.24 -9.34
C LEU A 35 -13.67 9.88 -8.65
N GLY A 36 -13.51 11.00 -7.95
CA GLY A 36 -14.59 11.73 -7.27
C GLY A 36 -15.12 11.06 -5.99
N VAL A 37 -14.47 9.98 -5.52
CA VAL A 37 -14.89 9.21 -4.34
C VAL A 37 -13.89 9.30 -3.17
N GLY A 38 -12.69 9.84 -3.43
CA GLY A 38 -11.58 9.80 -2.48
C GLY A 38 -10.92 8.41 -2.42
N GLY A 39 -9.74 8.34 -1.82
CA GLY A 39 -8.98 7.10 -1.74
C GLY A 39 -7.86 7.20 -0.72
N TYR A 40 -7.64 6.11 0.02
CA TYR A 40 -6.52 6.01 0.95
C TYR A 40 -5.90 4.62 0.91
N ILE A 41 -4.67 4.53 1.38
CA ILE A 41 -3.95 3.26 1.45
C ILE A 41 -4.35 2.52 2.73
N LYS A 42 -4.92 1.33 2.57
CA LYS A 42 -5.15 0.40 3.69
C LYS A 42 -3.88 -0.37 4.08
N GLU A 43 -3.12 -0.84 3.08
CA GLU A 43 -1.88 -1.60 3.27
C GLU A 43 -0.89 -1.25 2.15
N LEU A 44 0.39 -1.13 2.50
CA LEU A 44 1.47 -0.92 1.54
C LEU A 44 2.61 -1.88 1.85
N ARG A 45 2.97 -2.70 0.87
CA ARG A 45 4.11 -3.61 0.95
C ARG A 45 5.06 -3.38 -0.21
N ARG A 46 6.30 -3.02 0.11
CA ARG A 46 7.37 -2.89 -0.89
C ARG A 46 7.91 -4.29 -1.21
N VAL A 47 7.92 -4.64 -2.50
CA VAL A 47 8.33 -5.97 -2.97
C VAL A 47 9.71 -6.02 -3.61
N SER A 48 10.23 -4.88 -4.07
CA SER A 48 11.56 -4.76 -4.67
C SER A 48 12.16 -3.37 -4.48
N ILE A 49 13.49 -3.28 -4.55
CA ILE A 49 14.28 -2.04 -4.55
C ILE A 49 15.52 -2.27 -5.41
N GLY A 50 15.59 -1.69 -6.61
CA GLY A 50 16.69 -1.95 -7.53
C GLY A 50 16.85 -3.45 -7.77
N SER A 51 18.04 -3.98 -7.52
CA SER A 51 18.34 -5.42 -7.66
C SER A 51 17.85 -6.29 -6.50
N TYR A 52 17.34 -5.72 -5.41
CA TYR A 52 16.87 -6.46 -4.25
C TYR A 52 15.38 -6.80 -4.38
N SER A 53 15.01 -8.03 -4.04
CA SER A 53 13.63 -8.50 -3.97
C SER A 53 13.30 -8.95 -2.55
N VAL A 54 12.04 -8.75 -2.15
CA VAL A 54 11.53 -9.25 -0.88
C VAL A 54 11.51 -10.78 -0.81
N LYS A 55 11.64 -11.47 -1.94
CA LYS A 55 11.77 -12.93 -1.99
C LYS A 55 13.11 -13.40 -1.42
N ASP A 56 14.13 -12.56 -1.48
CA ASP A 56 15.47 -12.84 -0.98
C ASP A 56 15.69 -12.24 0.43
N ALA A 57 14.64 -11.64 1.01
CA ALA A 57 14.70 -11.05 2.34
C ALA A 57 14.61 -12.13 3.41
N VAL A 58 15.48 -12.04 4.41
CA VAL A 58 15.43 -12.88 5.62
C VAL A 58 14.52 -12.23 6.67
N SER A 59 13.83 -13.07 7.42
CA SER A 59 13.08 -12.65 8.61
C SER A 59 14.04 -12.22 9.74
N PHE A 60 13.50 -11.53 10.74
CA PHE A 60 14.30 -11.14 11.90
C PHE A 60 14.77 -12.36 12.70
N GLU A 61 13.92 -13.38 12.77
CA GLU A 61 14.19 -14.65 13.44
C GLU A 61 15.35 -15.42 12.78
N GLU A 62 15.47 -15.38 11.45
CA GLU A 62 16.59 -15.98 10.71
C GLU A 62 17.90 -15.22 10.89
N LEU A 63 17.85 -13.93 11.23
CA LEU A 63 19.04 -13.07 11.39
C LEU A 63 19.74 -13.26 12.75
N VAL A 64 19.03 -13.77 13.75
CA VAL A 64 19.52 -13.87 15.15
C VAL A 64 20.08 -15.25 15.52
N VAL A 65 20.22 -16.15 14.53
CA VAL A 65 20.84 -17.47 14.67
C VAL A 65 22.33 -17.40 14.33
#